data_AF-A0A0B6YIX3-F1
#
_entry.id   AF-A0A0B6YIX3-F1
#
_cell.length_a   1.000
_cell.length_b   1.000
_cell.length_c   1.000
_cell.angle_alpha   90.00
_cell.angle_beta   90.00
_cell.angle_gamma   90.00
#
_symmetry.space_group_name_H-M   'P 1'
#
loop_
_entity.id
_entity.type
_entity.pdbx_description
1 polymer ?
#
loop_
_entity_poly.entity_id
_entity_poly.type
_entity_poly.pdbx_seq_one_letter_code
_entity_poly.pdbx_strand_id
1 'polypeptide(L)'
;SNETIIANNQFGAGLLIYKGAGDVVINGTRFEKNADSGVNITYSGGYQLINTTQFVANKGYGIITEYLKLNRTRIESQNKVEFVKTQFL
;
A
#
# COMPACT_ATOMS: atom_id res chain seq x y z
N SER A 1 -20.81 -7.84 -1.67
CA SER A 1 -19.72 -7.04 -2.27
C SER A 1 -18.71 -8.02 -2.84
N ASN A 2 -18.09 -7.71 -3.98
CA ASN A 2 -16.94 -8.49 -4.48
C ASN A 2 -15.69 -7.81 -3.91
N GLU A 3 -15.42 -8.09 -2.63
CA GLU A 3 -14.36 -7.46 -1.84
C GLU A 3 -13.30 -8.51 -1.52
N THR A 4 -12.03 -8.19 -1.77
CA THR A 4 -10.91 -9.03 -1.32
C THR A 4 -10.57 -8.64 0.12
N ILE A 5 -10.50 -9.61 1.04
CA ILE A 5 -10.15 -9.35 2.45
C ILE A 5 -8.76 -9.90 2.74
N ILE A 6 -7.87 -9.04 3.24
CA ILE A 6 -6.51 -9.40 3.68
C ILE A 6 -6.39 -9.02 5.17
N ALA A 7 -6.43 -10.03 6.03
CA ALA A 7 -6.68 -9.81 7.46
C ALA A 7 -5.85 -10.69 8.40
N ASN A 8 -5.70 -10.20 9.64
CA ASN A 8 -5.15 -10.94 10.78
C ASN A 8 -3.72 -11.48 10.56
N ASN A 9 -2.91 -10.83 9.72
CA ASN A 9 -1.49 -11.15 9.66
C ASN A 9 -0.83 -10.81 11.01
N GLN A 10 -0.18 -11.78 11.66
CA GLN A 10 0.39 -11.60 13.01
C GLN A 10 1.88 -11.23 13.03
N PHE A 11 2.53 -11.14 11.87
CA PHE A 11 3.99 -11.00 11.77
C PHE A 11 4.44 -9.72 11.06
N GLY A 12 3.57 -9.06 10.28
CA GLY A 12 3.93 -7.87 9.54
C GLY A 12 2.74 -7.26 8.79
N ALA A 13 2.99 -6.87 7.53
CA ALA A 13 1.97 -6.27 6.68
C ALA A 13 0.98 -7.31 6.14
N GLY A 14 -0.27 -6.90 5.91
CA GLY A 14 -1.24 -7.72 5.18
C GLY A 14 -0.80 -8.00 3.74
N LEU A 15 -0.33 -6.96 3.05
CA LEU A 15 0.32 -7.04 1.73
C LEU A 15 1.69 -6.37 1.78
N LEU A 16 2.74 -7.13 1.48
CA LEU A 16 4.11 -6.63 1.35
C LEU A 16 4.55 -6.68 -0.12
N ILE A 17 4.83 -5.52 -0.71
CA ILE A 17 5.49 -5.39 -2.00
C ILE A 17 6.98 -5.15 -1.75
N TYR A 18 7.72 -6.26 -1.66
CA TYR A 18 9.16 -6.24 -1.37
C TYR A 18 9.99 -5.87 -2.59
N LYS A 19 11.01 -5.01 -2.40
CA LYS A 19 11.85 -4.39 -3.46
C LYS A 19 11.11 -3.50 -4.45
N GLY A 20 9.81 -3.30 -4.26
CA GLY A 20 9.02 -2.35 -5.01
C GLY A 20 8.42 -2.83 -6.32
N ALA A 21 7.67 -1.93 -6.93
CA ALA A 21 7.06 -2.11 -8.24
C ALA A 21 7.10 -0.79 -9.01
N GLY A 22 6.99 -0.88 -10.34
CA GLY A 22 6.92 0.29 -11.23
C GLY A 22 5.57 0.98 -11.20
N ASP A 23 4.47 0.25 -10.99
CA ASP A 23 3.14 0.77 -10.72
C ASP A 23 2.44 -0.20 -9.74
N VAL A 24 1.56 0.32 -8.88
CA VAL A 24 0.77 -0.47 -7.93
C VAL A 24 -0.69 -0.07 -7.99
N VAL A 25 -1.58 -1.03 -8.24
CA VAL A 25 -3.04 -0.80 -8.21
C VAL A 25 -3.68 -1.76 -7.23
N ILE A 26 -4.37 -1.20 -6.24
CA ILE A 26 -5.15 -1.93 -5.23
C ILE A 26 -6.59 -1.45 -5.34
N ASN A 27 -7.53 -2.38 -5.58
CA ASN A 27 -8.93 -2.04 -5.86
C ASN A 27 -9.88 -2.99 -5.14
N GLY A 28 -10.90 -2.46 -4.44
CA GLY A 28 -11.95 -3.28 -3.85
C GLY A 28 -11.45 -4.19 -2.74
N THR A 29 -10.48 -3.73 -1.95
CA THR A 29 -9.82 -4.54 -0.92
C THR A 29 -10.09 -3.97 0.47
N ARG A 30 -10.21 -4.86 1.46
CA ARG A 30 -10.20 -4.52 2.88
C ARG A 30 -9.00 -5.14 3.56
N PHE A 31 -8.14 -4.28 4.11
CA PHE A 31 -6.98 -4.67 4.91
C PHE A 31 -7.31 -4.46 6.37
N GLU A 32 -7.41 -5.53 7.17
CA GLU A 32 -7.82 -5.39 8.56
C GLU A 32 -7.02 -6.19 9.59
N LYS A 33 -6.84 -5.60 10.77
CA LYS A 33 -6.26 -6.26 11.95
C LYS A 33 -4.90 -6.91 11.68
N ASN A 34 -4.09 -6.34 10.78
CA ASN A 34 -2.72 -6.78 10.55
C ASN A 34 -1.79 -6.20 11.62
N ALA A 35 -0.77 -6.96 12.01
CA ALA A 35 0.09 -6.68 13.17
C ALA A 35 1.03 -5.49 12.98
N ASP A 36 1.33 -5.11 11.74
CA ASP A 36 2.05 -3.88 11.40
C ASP A 36 1.19 -2.99 10.50
N SER A 37 1.17 -3.26 9.19
CA SER A 37 0.47 -2.42 8.23
C SER A 37 -0.57 -3.18 7.41
N GLY A 38 -1.57 -2.49 6.87
CA GLY A 38 -2.44 -3.09 5.86
C GLY A 38 -1.63 -3.40 4.59
N VAL A 39 -0.92 -2.40 4.09
CA VAL A 39 -0.03 -2.48 2.92
C VAL A 39 1.34 -1.89 3.25
N ASN A 40 2.42 -2.55 2.82
CA ASN A 40 3.78 -2.05 2.89
C ASN A 40 4.46 -2.18 1.51
N ILE A 41 4.86 -1.04 0.94
CA ILE A 41 5.58 -0.93 -0.33
C ILE A 41 6.98 -0.41 -0.01
N THR A 42 7.96 -1.32 -0.02
CA THR A 42 9.32 -1.02 0.50
C THR A 42 10.05 0.02 -0.36
N TYR A 43 9.75 0.05 -1.66
CA TYR A 43 10.20 1.10 -2.57
C TYR A 43 9.14 1.27 -3.65
N SER A 44 8.65 2.48 -3.88
CA SER A 44 7.76 2.76 -4.99
C SER A 44 8.53 3.52 -6.07
N GLY A 45 8.36 3.05 -7.31
CA GLY A 45 8.51 3.88 -8.49
C GLY A 45 7.15 4.03 -9.15
N GLY A 46 6.96 5.11 -9.89
CA GLY A 46 5.80 5.33 -10.76
C GLY A 46 4.47 5.58 -10.03
N TYR A 47 3.38 5.03 -10.55
CA TYR A 47 2.01 5.37 -10.13
C TYR A 47 1.43 4.36 -9.15
N GLN A 48 0.83 4.86 -8.09
CA GLN A 48 0.13 4.08 -7.08
C GLN A 48 -1.33 4.50 -7.00
N LEU A 49 -2.25 3.58 -7.25
CA LEU A 49 -3.69 3.79 -7.12
C LEU A 49 -4.27 2.87 -6.07
N ILE A 50 -4.86 3.47 -5.05
CA ILE A 50 -5.61 2.78 -4.01
C ILE A 50 -7.08 3.19 -4.15
N ASN A 51 -7.88 2.34 -4.77
CA ASN A 51 -9.27 2.62 -5.14
C ASN A 51 -10.26 1.75 -4.37
N THR A 52 -11.36 2.33 -3.90
CA THR A 52 -12.49 1.61 -3.27
C THR A 52 -11.99 0.60 -2.22
N THR A 53 -11.06 1.05 -1.37
CA THR A 53 -10.31 0.20 -0.44
C THR A 53 -10.56 0.68 1.00
N GLN A 54 -10.59 -0.25 1.95
CA GLN A 54 -10.71 0.05 3.37
C GLN A 54 -9.49 -0.47 4.13
N PHE A 55 -8.93 0.37 4.99
CA PHE A 55 -7.92 -0.03 5.96
C PHE A 55 -8.57 0.05 7.34
N VAL A 56 -8.72 -1.09 8.03
CA VAL A 56 -9.53 -1.18 9.25
C VAL A 56 -8.72 -1.76 10.40
N ALA A 57 -8.45 -0.99 11.45
CA ALA A 57 -7.83 -1.48 12.68
C ALA A 57 -6.51 -2.26 12.48
N ASN A 58 -5.70 -1.89 11.48
CA ASN A 58 -4.31 -2.38 11.39
C ASN A 58 -3.51 -1.75 12.54
N LYS A 59 -2.70 -2.54 13.25
CA LYS A 59 -2.08 -2.14 14.53
C LYS A 59 -1.12 -0.96 14.39
N GLY A 60 -0.35 -0.92 13.30
CA GLY A 60 0.56 0.17 12.95
C GLY A 60 -0.10 1.15 11.97
N TYR A 61 0.00 0.86 10.67
CA TYR A 61 -0.40 1.79 9.60
C TYR A 61 -1.45 1.19 8.67
N GLY A 62 -2.28 2.02 8.03
CA GLY A 62 -3.08 1.56 6.90
C GLY A 62 -2.18 1.15 5.73
N ILE A 63 -1.35 2.10 5.28
CA ILE A 63 -0.39 1.93 4.19
C ILE A 63 0.94 2.58 4.53
N ILE A 64 2.04 1.91 4.18
CA ILE A 64 3.41 2.44 4.17
C ILE A 64 3.88 2.38 2.72
N THR A 65 4.34 3.52 2.19
CA THR A 65 5.02 3.58 0.89
C THR A 65 6.30 4.40 1.05
N GLU A 66 7.42 3.81 0.66
CA GLU A 66 8.72 4.47 0.63
C GLU A 66 9.18 4.71 -0.81
N TYR A 67 10.18 5.56 -1.00
CA TYR A 67 10.75 5.85 -2.32
C TYR A 67 12.23 5.47 -2.35
N LEU A 68 12.66 4.82 -3.42
CA LEU A 68 14.06 4.45 -3.57
C LEU A 68 14.90 5.65 -4.01
N LYS A 69 15.65 6.23 -3.07
CA LYS A 69 16.60 7.32 -3.32
C LYS A 69 17.90 6.79 -3.96
N LEU A 70 17.87 6.38 -5.23
CA LEU A 70 19.10 6.03 -5.96
C LEU A 70 19.75 7.30 -6.54
N ASN A 71 20.85 7.74 -5.92
CA ASN A 71 21.89 8.62 -6.48
C ASN A 71 21.48 9.91 -7.21
N ARG A 72 20.31 10.52 -6.95
CA ARG A 72 19.87 11.80 -7.58
C ARG A 72 19.92 11.84 -9.13
N THR A 73 20.22 10.75 -9.82
CA THR A 73 20.46 10.72 -11.27
C THR A 73 19.37 10.00 -12.06
N ARG A 74 18.50 9.24 -11.39
CA ARG A 74 17.25 8.83 -12.02
C ARG A 74 16.23 9.92 -11.76
N ILE A 75 15.81 10.59 -12.82
CA ILE A 75 14.56 11.36 -12.82
C ILE A 75 13.49 10.37 -12.36
N GLU A 76 13.06 10.49 -11.11
CA GLU A 76 11.80 9.93 -10.66
C GLU A 76 10.74 10.61 -11.53
N SER A 77 10.35 9.96 -12.62
CA SER A 77 9.07 10.24 -13.26
C SER A 77 8.05 10.28 -12.13
N GLN A 78 7.52 11.47 -11.85
CA GLN A 78 6.65 11.83 -10.73
C GLN A 78 6.06 10.61 -10.00
N ASN A 79 6.57 10.33 -8.80
CA ASN A 79 5.91 9.38 -7.92
C ASN A 79 4.56 9.97 -7.52
N LYS A 80 3.47 9.33 -7.96
CA LYS A 80 2.11 9.81 -7.74
C LYS A 80 1.30 8.73 -7.03
N VAL A 81 0.73 9.10 -5.88
CA VAL A 81 -0.16 8.23 -5.11
C VAL A 81 -1.56 8.83 -5.11
N GLU A 82 -2.56 8.04 -5.50
CA GLU A 82 -3.96 8.43 -5.50
C GLU A 82 -4.80 7.51 -4.62
N PHE A 83 -5.55 8.12 -3.71
CA PHE A 83 -6.55 7.44 -2.88
C PHE A 83 -7.93 7.83 -3.38
N VAL A 84 -8.64 6.89 -4.02
CA VAL A 84 -9.96 7.12 -4.61
C VAL A 84 -10.98 6.30 -3.86
N LYS A 85 -11.98 6.94 -3.23
CA LYS A 85 -13.01 6.25 -2.41
C LYS A 85 -12.40 5.29 -1.38
N THR A 86 -11.26 5.67 -0.83
CA THR A 86 -10.53 4.88 0.15
C THR A 86 -10.81 5.41 1.55
N GLN A 87 -11.02 4.49 2.49
CA GLN A 87 -11.31 4.81 3.89
C GLN A 87 -10.22 4.23 4.80
N PHE A 88 -9.87 5.00 5.82
CA PHE A 88 -8.99 4.60 6.90
C PHE A 88 -9.81 4.65 8.20
N LEU A 89 -10.04 3.48 8.81
CA LEU A 89 -11.01 3.23 9.88
C LEU A 89 -10.36 2.52 11.08
#